data_AF-A0A973M2W5-F1
#
_entry.id   AF-A0A973M2W5-F1
#
_cell.length_a   1.000
_cell.length_b   1.000
_cell.length_c   1.000
_cell.angle_alpha   90.00
_cell.angle_beta   90.00
_cell.angle_gamma   90.00
#
_symmetry.space_group_name_H-M   'P 1'
#
loop_
_entity.id
_entity.type
_entity.pdbx_description
1 polymer ?
#
loop_
_entity_poly.entity_id
_entity_poly.type
_entity_poly.pdbx_seq_one_letter_code
_entity_poly.pdbx_strand_id
1 'polypeptide(L)'
;MTTEPATPGQHPQTRAFLTAGERLREQRYWDHASTESEIEFLGALAVVLREVSYQLDRHKVLDPVAAEAFRQAAPFHIPSFVDTNAEAILMGSLEHRIQTLGEQDRANS
;
A
#
# COMPACT_ATOMS: atom_id res chain seq x y z
N MET A 1 -30.07 -29.50 0.54
CA MET A 1 -29.62 -28.23 1.15
C MET A 1 -28.51 -28.60 2.13
N THR A 2 -27.27 -28.61 1.68
CA THR A 2 -26.11 -28.81 2.55
C THR A 2 -25.71 -27.45 3.09
N THR A 3 -26.07 -27.18 4.35
CA THR A 3 -25.47 -26.10 5.12
C THR A 3 -24.00 -26.42 5.31
N GLU A 4 -23.13 -25.71 4.60
CA GLU A 4 -21.70 -25.67 4.92
C GLU A 4 -21.54 -25.22 6.39
N PRO A 5 -20.78 -25.94 7.22
CA PRO A 5 -20.54 -25.52 8.58
C PRO A 5 -19.69 -24.24 8.55
N ALA A 6 -20.13 -23.19 9.24
CA ALA A 6 -19.32 -22.00 9.47
C ALA A 6 -17.99 -22.40 10.12
N THR A 7 -16.86 -22.10 9.48
CA THR A 7 -15.53 -22.46 9.98
C THR A 7 -15.27 -21.77 11.32
N PRO A 8 -15.08 -22.51 12.44
CA PRO A 8 -14.75 -21.90 13.72
C PRO A 8 -13.35 -21.24 13.67
N GLY A 9 -13.23 -20.03 14.22
CA GLY A 9 -11.96 -19.56 14.81
C GLY A 9 -10.95 -18.81 13.93
N GLN A 10 -11.37 -18.08 12.89
CA GLN A 10 -10.43 -17.22 12.15
C GLN A 10 -10.05 -15.96 12.96
N HIS A 11 -8.75 -15.67 13.09
CA HIS A 11 -8.26 -14.49 13.80
C HIS A 11 -8.85 -13.21 13.18
N PRO A 12 -9.27 -12.20 13.99
CA PRO A 12 -9.91 -10.98 13.47
C PRO A 12 -9.10 -10.26 12.38
N GLN A 13 -7.78 -10.23 12.51
CA GLN A 13 -6.90 -9.58 11.53
C GLN A 13 -6.86 -10.32 10.19
N THR A 14 -6.87 -11.65 10.21
CA THR A 14 -6.94 -12.47 8.98
C THR A 14 -8.26 -12.23 8.26
N ARG A 15 -9.38 -12.19 9.00
CA ARG A 15 -10.69 -11.87 8.43
C ARG A 15 -10.72 -10.46 7.84
N ALA A 16 -10.14 -9.47 8.53
CA ALA A 16 -10.06 -8.10 8.05
C ALA A 16 -9.31 -7.99 6.71
N PHE A 17 -8.15 -8.65 6.56
CA PHE A 17 -7.41 -8.65 5.31
C PHE A 17 -8.18 -9.30 4.15
N LEU A 18 -8.86 -10.43 4.41
CA LEU A 18 -9.66 -11.09 3.38
C LEU A 18 -10.82 -10.20 2.93
N THR A 19 -11.58 -9.63 3.87
CA THR A 19 -12.68 -8.73 3.55
C THR A 19 -12.19 -7.47 2.83
N ALA A 20 -11.08 -6.87 3.25
CA ALA A 20 -10.49 -5.73 2.55
C ALA A 20 -10.11 -6.09 1.11
N GLY A 21 -9.46 -7.25 0.91
CA GLY A 21 -9.09 -7.75 -0.41
C GLY A 21 -10.28 -8.01 -1.33
N GLU A 22 -11.39 -8.52 -0.80
CA GLU A 22 -12.63 -8.71 -1.54
C GLU A 22 -13.26 -7.38 -1.95
N ARG A 23 -13.38 -6.43 -1.03
CA ARG A 23 -13.94 -5.10 -1.29
C ARG A 23 -13.12 -4.31 -2.31
N LEU A 24 -11.79 -4.34 -2.19
CA LEU A 24 -10.91 -3.69 -3.16
C LEU A 24 -10.98 -4.36 -4.54
N ARG A 25 -11.19 -5.68 -4.59
CA ARG A 25 -11.37 -6.41 -5.85
C ARG A 25 -12.67 -6.02 -6.55
N GLU A 26 -13.77 -5.84 -5.81
CA GLU A 26 -15.07 -5.42 -6.36
C GLU A 26 -14.99 -4.06 -7.08
N GLN A 27 -14.09 -3.18 -6.63
CA GLN A 27 -13.91 -1.82 -7.17
C GLN A 27 -12.60 -1.66 -7.96
N ARG A 28 -11.96 -2.76 -8.38
CA ARG A 28 -10.61 -2.74 -8.99
C ARG A 28 -10.47 -1.81 -10.20
N TYR A 29 -11.54 -1.65 -10.97
CA TYR A 29 -11.56 -0.85 -12.21
C TYR A 29 -12.24 0.51 -12.02
N TRP A 30 -12.47 0.92 -10.77
CA TRP A 30 -12.88 2.28 -10.50
C TRP A 30 -11.75 3.23 -10.92
N ASP A 31 -12.08 4.20 -11.76
CA ASP A 31 -11.17 5.22 -12.26
C ASP A 31 -11.42 6.54 -11.54
N HIS A 32 -10.35 7.27 -11.25
CA HIS A 32 -10.41 8.53 -10.53
C HIS A 32 -10.87 9.64 -11.48
N ALA A 33 -11.90 10.39 -11.10
CA ALA A 33 -12.46 11.44 -11.96
C ALA A 33 -11.60 12.71 -12.00
N SER A 34 -10.70 12.89 -11.04
CA SER A 34 -9.80 14.04 -10.90
C SER A 34 -8.52 13.70 -10.13
N THR A 35 -7.50 14.55 -10.27
CA THR A 35 -6.26 14.48 -9.47
C THR A 35 -6.54 14.50 -7.97
N GLU A 36 -7.48 15.35 -7.52
CA GLU A 36 -7.89 15.43 -6.12
C GLU A 36 -8.45 14.07 -5.62
N SER A 37 -9.31 13.43 -6.41
CA SER A 37 -9.86 12.10 -6.06
C SER A 37 -8.81 10.99 -6.06
N GLU A 38 -7.79 11.07 -6.93
CA GLU A 38 -6.63 10.15 -6.91
C GLU A 38 -5.81 10.36 -5.64
N ILE A 39 -5.51 11.61 -5.27
CA ILE A 39 -4.79 11.94 -4.03
C ILE A 39 -5.55 11.46 -2.79
N GLU A 40 -6.87 11.69 -2.73
CA GLU A 40 -7.72 11.21 -1.65
C GLU A 40 -7.64 9.68 -1.52
N PHE A 41 -7.78 8.96 -2.64
CA PHE A 41 -7.67 7.52 -2.66
C PHE A 41 -6.29 7.02 -2.21
N LEU A 42 -5.21 7.60 -2.73
CA LEU A 42 -3.84 7.24 -2.33
C LEU A 42 -3.58 7.56 -0.85
N GLY A 43 -4.16 8.62 -0.32
CA GLY A 43 -4.14 8.94 1.11
C GLY A 43 -4.85 7.89 1.96
N ALA A 44 -6.02 7.39 1.52
CA ALA A 44 -6.70 6.29 2.18
C ALA A 44 -5.90 4.98 2.09
N LEU A 45 -5.28 4.72 0.93
CA LEU A 45 -4.39 3.56 0.73
C LEU A 45 -3.19 3.60 1.67
N ALA A 46 -2.65 4.78 2.00
CA ALA A 46 -1.51 4.94 2.90
C ALA A 46 -1.74 4.28 4.27
N VAL A 47 -2.96 4.35 4.80
CA VAL A 47 -3.33 3.74 6.08
C VAL A 47 -3.23 2.21 6.00
N VAL A 48 -3.78 1.63 4.93
CA VAL A 48 -3.74 0.18 4.70
C VAL A 48 -2.31 -0.26 4.41
N LEU A 49 -1.58 0.49 3.60
CA LEU A 49 -0.23 0.18 3.16
C LEU A 49 0.76 0.18 4.33
N ARG A 50 0.58 1.06 5.32
CA ARG A 50 1.39 1.06 6.55
C ARG A 50 1.25 -0.25 7.32
N GLU A 51 0.02 -0.71 7.53
CA GLU A 51 -0.24 -1.98 8.22
C GLU A 51 0.26 -3.18 7.41
N VAL A 52 0.06 -3.17 6.09
CA VAL A 52 0.61 -4.21 5.20
C VAL A 52 2.14 -4.23 5.29
N SER A 53 2.79 -3.08 5.23
CA SER A 53 4.25 -2.96 5.32
C SER A 53 4.78 -3.54 6.63
N TYR A 54 4.15 -3.21 7.76
CA TYR A 54 4.48 -3.81 9.05
C TYR A 54 4.40 -5.34 9.02
N GLN A 55 3.34 -5.91 8.42
CA GLN A 55 3.23 -7.38 8.31
C GLN A 55 4.31 -7.96 7.39
N LEU A 56 4.63 -7.31 6.27
CA LEU A 56 5.69 -7.75 5.36
C LEU A 56 7.05 -7.78 6.06
N ASP A 57 7.38 -6.74 6.84
CA ASP A 57 8.62 -6.65 7.60
C ASP A 57 8.66 -7.67 8.73
N ARG A 58 7.58 -7.79 9.50
CA ARG A 58 7.44 -8.74 10.61
C ARG A 58 7.61 -10.19 10.16
N HIS A 59 7.20 -10.50 8.95
CA HIS A 59 7.26 -11.83 8.35
C HIS A 59 8.43 -12.01 7.38
N LYS A 60 9.31 -11.00 7.22
CA LYS A 60 10.47 -11.01 6.32
C LYS A 60 10.08 -11.44 4.89
N VAL A 61 8.96 -10.91 4.40
CA VAL A 61 8.40 -11.27 3.09
C VAL A 61 9.26 -10.73 1.95
N LEU A 62 9.83 -9.53 2.12
CA LEU A 62 10.71 -8.95 1.12
C LEU A 62 12.11 -9.55 1.21
N ASP A 63 12.64 -9.92 0.04
CA ASP A 63 14.04 -10.28 -0.09
C ASP A 63 14.92 -9.03 0.13
N PRO A 64 15.91 -9.07 1.04
CA PRO A 64 16.74 -7.92 1.36
C PRO A 64 17.54 -7.38 0.17
N VAL A 65 17.98 -8.24 -0.76
CA VAL A 65 18.75 -7.83 -1.94
C VAL A 65 17.83 -7.10 -2.91
N ALA A 66 16.63 -7.61 -3.13
CA ALA A 66 15.63 -6.94 -3.96
C ALA A 66 15.20 -5.59 -3.37
N ALA A 67 15.03 -5.51 -2.05
CA ALA A 67 14.68 -4.28 -1.35
C ALA A 67 15.77 -3.21 -1.52
N GLU A 68 17.04 -3.59 -1.38
CA GLU A 68 18.16 -2.66 -1.58
C GLU A 68 18.34 -2.25 -3.04
N ALA A 69 18.16 -3.17 -3.98
CA ALA A 69 18.17 -2.84 -5.41
C ALA A 69 17.07 -1.83 -5.75
N PHE A 70 15.86 -1.99 -5.18
CA PHE A 70 14.79 -1.02 -5.34
C PHE A 70 15.19 0.34 -4.79
N ARG A 71 15.71 0.40 -3.56
CA ARG A 71 16.15 1.64 -2.93
C ARG A 71 17.14 2.41 -3.79
N GLN A 72 18.10 1.71 -4.40
CA GLN A 72 19.11 2.34 -5.26
C GLN A 72 18.53 2.89 -6.57
N ALA A 73 17.46 2.28 -7.07
CA ALA A 73 16.78 2.67 -8.29
C ALA A 73 15.61 3.64 -8.07
N ALA A 74 15.17 3.84 -6.82
CA ALA A 74 13.98 4.61 -6.50
C ALA A 74 14.12 6.08 -6.93
N PRO A 75 13.07 6.68 -7.52
CA PRO A 75 13.08 8.10 -7.91
C PRO A 75 12.97 9.06 -6.72
N PHE A 76 12.84 8.52 -5.50
CA PHE A 76 12.76 9.27 -4.25
C PHE A 76 13.90 8.88 -3.32
N HIS A 77 14.28 9.81 -2.45
CA HIS A 77 15.40 9.59 -1.54
C HIS A 77 14.94 8.93 -0.24
N ILE A 78 15.37 7.70 0.00
CA ILE A 78 15.31 7.08 1.33
C ILE A 78 16.60 7.45 2.08
N PRO A 79 16.53 8.14 3.24
CA PRO A 79 17.72 8.55 3.98
C PRO A 79 18.60 7.37 4.41
N SER A 80 19.92 7.51 4.27
CA SER A 80 20.90 6.41 4.51
C SER A 80 20.87 5.81 5.92
N PHE A 81 20.34 6.53 6.90
CA PHE A 81 20.19 6.08 8.29
C PHE A 81 18.90 5.26 8.54
N VAL A 82 18.00 5.18 7.56
CA VAL A 82 16.78 4.37 7.63
C VAL A 82 17.10 3.00 7.02
N ASP A 83 16.78 1.94 7.75
CA ASP A 83 16.91 0.56 7.23
C ASP A 83 16.03 0.35 6.00
N THR A 84 16.55 -0.39 5.02
CA THR A 84 15.79 -0.73 3.83
C THR A 84 14.77 -1.82 4.18
N ASN A 85 13.51 -1.43 4.33
CA ASN A 85 12.39 -2.29 4.71
C ASN A 85 11.14 -2.00 3.85
N ALA A 86 10.08 -2.81 4.02
CA ALA A 86 8.85 -2.68 3.25
C ALA A 86 8.20 -1.31 3.46
N GLU A 87 8.17 -0.80 4.69
CA GLU A 87 7.56 0.50 4.98
C GLU A 87 8.29 1.63 4.25
N ALA A 88 9.62 1.69 4.36
CA ALA A 88 10.44 2.72 3.70
C ALA A 88 10.28 2.71 2.18
N ILE A 89 10.19 1.52 1.58
CA ILE A 89 10.03 1.36 0.13
C ILE A 89 8.62 1.73 -0.33
N LEU A 90 7.60 1.15 0.31
CA LEU A 90 6.22 1.26 -0.15
C LEU A 90 5.61 2.62 0.20
N MET A 91 5.83 3.10 1.42
CA MET A 91 5.35 4.43 1.83
C MET A 91 6.11 5.53 1.09
N GLY A 92 7.43 5.41 0.94
CA GLY A 92 8.21 6.39 0.18
C GLY A 92 7.74 6.50 -1.28
N SER A 93 7.41 5.38 -1.92
CA SER A 93 6.85 5.38 -3.28
C SER A 93 5.49 6.05 -3.35
N LEU A 94 4.62 5.75 -2.38
CA LEU A 94 3.27 6.31 -2.31
C LEU A 94 3.30 7.82 -2.07
N GLU A 95 4.08 8.26 -1.08
CA GLU A 95 4.24 9.67 -0.71
C GLU A 95 4.84 10.47 -1.87
N HIS A 96 5.86 9.92 -2.54
CA HIS A 96 6.43 10.54 -3.73
C HIS A 96 5.37 10.72 -4.84
N ARG A 97 4.54 9.71 -5.10
CA ARG A 97 3.47 9.81 -6.10
C ARG A 97 2.43 10.88 -5.74
N ILE A 98 1.99 10.92 -4.48
CA ILE A 98 1.06 11.95 -3.99
C ILE A 98 1.66 13.34 -4.17
N GLN A 99 2.94 13.52 -3.85
CA GLN A 99 3.63 14.79 -4.04
C GLN A 99 3.67 15.20 -5.52
N THR A 100 4.07 14.29 -6.42
CA THR A 100 4.12 14.57 -7.86
C THR A 100 2.75 14.95 -8.42
N LEU A 101 1.68 14.28 -7.99
CA LEU A 101 0.31 14.63 -8.38
C LEU A 101 -0.06 16.05 -7.93
N GLY A 102 0.27 16.41 -6.69
CA GLY A 102 0.02 17.76 -6.17
C GLY A 102 0.86 18.84 -6.86
N GLU A 103 2.06 18.52 -7.35
CA GLU A 103 2.88 19.44 -8.15
C GLU A 103 2.31 19.63 -9.57
N GLN A 104 1.83 18.55 -10.19
CA GLN A 104 1.19 18.59 -11.51
C GLN A 104 -0.11 19.42 -11.50
N ASP A 105 -0.93 19.25 -10.46
CA ASP A 105 -2.20 20.00 -10.33
C ASP A 105 -1.97 21.51 -10.23
N ARG A 106 -0.97 21.92 -9.45
CA ARG A 106 -0.58 23.34 -9.30
C ARG A 106 0.01 23.94 -10.56
N ALA A 107 0.68 23.14 -11.39
CA ALA A 107 1.24 23.61 -12.65
C ALA A 107 0.17 23.79 -13.76
N ASN A 108 -0.98 23.14 -13.61
CA ASN A 108 -2.09 23.17 -14.57
C ASN A 108 -3.24 24.12 -14.16
N SER A 109 -3.15 24.74 -12.99
CA SER A 109 -4.09 25.74 -12.45
C SER A 109 -3.66 27.16 -12.77
#